data_AF-A0A2E9ZLW0-F1
#
_entry.id   AF-A0A2E9ZLW0-F1
#
_cell.length_a   1.000
_cell.length_b   1.000
_cell.length_c   1.000
_cell.angle_alpha   90.00
_cell.angle_beta   90.00
_cell.angle_gamma   90.00
#
_symmetry.space_group_name_H-M   'P 1'
#
loop_
_entity.id
_entity.type
_entity.pdbx_description
1 polymer ?
#
loop_
_entity_poly.entity_id
_entity_poly.type
_entity_poly.pdbx_seq_one_letter_code
_entity_poly.pdbx_strand_id
1 'polypeptide(L)'
;MSCPKTQHLLQEYFSEELAPLTREELDRHLEDCEFCNLELESLLLTQSNLQQWQDQRVPHWDRGLALFRQDHRVAKPVTGFWSRWQWFPTAASFAMLCLLLLNVAVISDAGGFSITFGPQASAQDVQAQLAALQASQGNEMQNLVARMEDRQDSNNVRLMQVIMDQSQQTTTENFETMYSYFEEQRLSDLQDMRQGYQQLVDSDYETIRSLQQLVNYVGYSGEVR
;
A
#
# COMPACT_ATOMS: atom_id res chain seq x y z
N MET A 1 73.14 -8.90 -66.97
CA MET A 1 73.49 -9.17 -65.56
C MET A 1 73.88 -10.63 -65.39
N SER A 2 74.58 -11.02 -64.32
CA SER A 2 74.86 -12.44 -64.02
C SER A 2 73.59 -13.13 -63.51
N CYS A 3 73.22 -14.25 -64.14
CA CYS A 3 72.08 -15.11 -63.81
C CYS A 3 71.86 -15.39 -62.29
N PRO A 4 72.87 -15.59 -61.42
CA PRO A 4 72.62 -15.82 -59.99
C PRO A 4 72.05 -14.60 -59.24
N LYS A 5 72.22 -13.38 -59.76
CA LYS A 5 71.74 -12.16 -59.10
C LYS A 5 70.24 -11.95 -59.31
N THR A 6 69.67 -12.52 -60.37
CA THR A 6 68.26 -12.32 -60.76
C THR A 6 67.32 -13.10 -59.86
N GLN A 7 67.75 -14.23 -59.29
CA GLN A 7 66.96 -15.00 -58.33
C GLN A 7 66.58 -14.18 -57.08
N HIS A 8 67.49 -13.37 -56.55
CA HIS A 8 67.22 -12.50 -55.40
C HIS A 8 66.27 -11.35 -55.77
N LEU A 9 66.49 -10.74 -56.93
CA LEU A 9 65.65 -9.64 -57.43
C LEU A 9 64.23 -10.11 -57.77
N LEU A 10 64.06 -11.37 -58.22
CA LEU A 10 62.75 -11.98 -58.43
C LEU A 10 61.97 -12.14 -57.11
N GLN A 11 62.62 -12.49 -56.00
CA GLN A 11 61.96 -12.57 -54.69
C GLN A 11 61.48 -11.20 -54.23
N GLU A 12 62.32 -10.17 -54.38
CA GLU A 12 61.97 -8.76 -54.07
C GLU A 12 60.87 -8.21 -55.00
N TYR A 13 60.80 -8.70 -56.24
CA TYR A 13 59.73 -8.35 -57.17
C TYR A 13 58.36 -8.84 -56.66
N PHE A 14 58.28 -10.05 -56.10
CA PHE A 14 57.04 -10.60 -55.55
C PHE A 14 56.65 -10.02 -54.18
N SER A 15 57.60 -9.42 -53.43
CA SER A 15 57.31 -8.73 -52.18
C SER A 15 56.90 -7.25 -52.35
N GLU A 16 56.72 -6.78 -53.60
CA GLU A 16 56.38 -5.37 -53.96
C GLU A 16 57.38 -4.30 -53.48
N GLU A 17 58.55 -4.69 -53.00
CA GLU A 17 59.57 -3.78 -52.42
C GLU A 17 60.66 -3.33 -53.42
N LEU A 18 60.51 -3.68 -54.70
CA LEU A 18 61.55 -3.42 -55.71
C LEU A 18 61.53 -1.98 -56.24
N ALA A 19 62.69 -1.33 -56.26
CA ALA A 19 62.85 0.02 -56.83
C ALA A 19 62.56 0.04 -58.35
N PRO A 20 62.00 1.13 -58.91
CA PRO A 20 61.58 1.18 -60.32
C PRO A 20 62.73 1.03 -61.31
N LEU A 21 63.92 1.55 -60.98
CA LEU A 21 65.12 1.42 -61.82
C LEU A 21 65.61 -0.03 -61.93
N THR A 22 65.53 -0.78 -60.83
CA THR A 22 65.94 -2.21 -60.81
C THR A 22 64.93 -3.11 -61.50
N ARG A 23 63.68 -2.67 -61.64
CA ARG A 23 62.64 -3.38 -62.41
C ARG A 23 62.91 -3.28 -63.91
N GLU A 24 63.25 -2.10 -64.43
CA GLU A 24 63.58 -1.94 -65.86
C GLU A 24 64.85 -2.72 -66.28
N GLU A 25 65.82 -2.86 -65.38
CA GLU A 25 67.02 -3.70 -65.63
C GLU A 25 66.70 -5.20 -65.60
N LEU A 26 65.75 -5.61 -64.76
CA LEU A 26 65.25 -6.98 -64.71
C LEU A 26 64.45 -7.32 -65.97
N ASP A 27 63.55 -6.44 -66.40
CA ASP A 27 62.72 -6.63 -67.61
C ASP A 27 63.60 -6.80 -68.86
N ARG A 28 64.63 -5.95 -69.02
CA ARG A 28 65.62 -6.11 -70.10
C ARG A 28 66.36 -7.45 -70.03
N HIS A 29 66.67 -7.94 -68.83
CA HIS A 29 67.33 -9.22 -68.68
C HIS A 29 66.41 -10.42 -68.97
N LEU A 30 65.12 -10.30 -68.66
CA LEU A 30 64.12 -11.31 -68.97
C LEU A 30 63.87 -11.45 -70.48
N GLU A 31 63.95 -10.35 -71.24
CA GLU A 31 63.92 -10.39 -72.71
C GLU A 31 65.13 -11.11 -73.32
N ASP A 32 66.31 -10.94 -72.72
CA ASP A 32 67.57 -11.53 -73.21
C ASP A 32 67.81 -12.98 -72.76
N CYS A 33 67.22 -13.41 -71.63
CA CYS A 33 67.53 -14.71 -71.01
C CYS A 33 66.29 -15.59 -70.87
N GLU A 34 66.18 -16.58 -71.76
CA GLU A 34 65.10 -17.57 -71.77
C GLU A 34 64.99 -18.36 -70.45
N PHE A 35 66.12 -18.69 -69.82
CA PHE A 35 66.14 -19.44 -68.56
C PHE A 35 65.46 -18.67 -67.42
N CYS A 36 65.80 -17.38 -67.27
CA CYS A 36 65.19 -16.52 -66.24
C CYS A 36 63.70 -16.27 -66.51
N ASN A 37 63.31 -16.18 -67.79
CA ASN A 37 61.90 -16.02 -68.15
C ASN A 37 61.08 -17.27 -67.80
N LEU A 38 61.61 -18.47 -68.08
CA LEU A 38 60.97 -19.73 -67.68
C LEU A 38 60.81 -19.87 -66.16
N GLU A 39 61.82 -19.44 -65.39
CA GLU A 39 61.70 -19.39 -63.93
C GLU A 39 60.58 -18.43 -63.48
N LEU A 40 60.49 -17.24 -64.07
CA LEU A 40 59.42 -16.28 -63.76
C LEU A 40 58.04 -16.83 -64.09
N GLU A 41 57.85 -17.45 -65.27
CA GLU A 41 56.59 -18.08 -65.66
C GLU A 41 56.18 -19.18 -64.66
N SER A 42 57.14 -20.00 -64.22
CA SER A 42 56.89 -21.03 -63.22
C SER A 42 56.41 -20.44 -61.89
N LEU A 43 57.00 -19.33 -61.46
CA LEU A 43 56.63 -18.65 -60.22
C LEU A 43 55.23 -18.02 -60.33
N LEU A 44 54.90 -17.36 -61.44
CA LEU A 44 53.57 -16.81 -61.68
C LEU A 44 52.49 -17.91 -61.69
N LEU A 45 52.81 -19.07 -62.27
CA LEU A 45 51.91 -20.23 -62.25
C LEU A 45 51.71 -20.75 -60.82
N THR A 46 52.75 -20.82 -59.99
CA THR A 46 52.59 -21.20 -58.57
C THR A 46 51.78 -20.18 -57.77
N GLN A 47 52.00 -18.88 -58.00
CA GLN A 47 51.26 -17.81 -57.32
C GLN A 47 49.77 -17.88 -57.63
N SER A 48 49.40 -18.06 -58.90
CA SER A 48 47.99 -18.17 -59.29
C SER A 48 47.31 -19.41 -58.69
N ASN A 49 48.01 -20.54 -58.59
CA ASN A 49 47.51 -21.74 -57.90
C ASN A 49 47.34 -21.52 -56.40
N LEU A 50 48.26 -20.81 -55.74
CA LEU A 50 48.16 -20.47 -54.33
C LEU A 50 47.01 -19.48 -54.06
N GLN A 51 46.75 -18.53 -54.96
CA GLN A 51 45.60 -17.63 -54.85
C GLN A 51 44.26 -18.35 -55.02
N GLN A 52 44.23 -19.41 -55.83
CA GLN A 52 43.05 -20.27 -55.98
C GLN A 52 42.88 -21.28 -54.83
N TRP A 53 43.91 -21.46 -54.01
CA TRP A 53 43.84 -22.34 -52.86
C TRP A 53 42.82 -21.79 -51.86
N GLN A 54 41.74 -22.56 -51.65
CA GLN A 54 40.75 -22.28 -50.63
C GLN A 54 40.95 -23.23 -49.44
N ASP A 55 40.82 -22.72 -48.22
CA ASP A 55 40.83 -23.54 -47.02
C ASP A 55 39.62 -24.49 -47.02
N GLN A 56 39.85 -25.72 -47.45
CA GLN A 56 38.84 -26.75 -47.42
C GLN A 56 38.73 -27.30 -45.99
N ARG A 57 37.50 -27.33 -45.46
CA ARG A 57 37.28 -27.93 -44.14
C ARG A 57 37.64 -29.41 -44.19
N VAL A 58 38.60 -29.79 -43.35
CA VAL A 58 38.95 -31.19 -43.12
C VAL A 58 37.68 -31.95 -42.72
N PRO A 59 37.35 -33.07 -43.38
CA PRO A 59 36.22 -33.89 -42.98
C PRO A 59 36.39 -34.35 -41.52
N HIS A 60 35.29 -34.72 -40.88
CA HIS A 60 35.13 -34.98 -39.44
C HIS A 60 36.07 -36.02 -38.77
N TRP A 61 37.10 -36.52 -39.45
CA TRP A 61 38.07 -37.49 -38.92
C TRP A 61 39.19 -36.83 -38.10
N ASP A 62 39.40 -35.51 -38.20
CA ASP A 62 40.32 -34.79 -37.31
C ASP A 62 39.71 -34.59 -35.91
N ARG A 63 39.76 -35.66 -35.11
CA ARG A 63 39.20 -35.73 -33.75
C ARG A 63 40.02 -34.92 -32.74
N GLY A 64 41.26 -34.56 -33.07
CA GLY A 64 42.20 -33.93 -32.13
C GLY A 64 41.73 -32.55 -31.69
N LEU A 65 41.35 -31.70 -32.64
CA LEU A 65 40.92 -30.32 -32.35
C LEU A 65 39.47 -30.22 -31.85
N ALA A 66 38.63 -31.21 -32.15
CA ALA A 66 37.23 -31.21 -31.73
C ALA A 66 37.07 -31.43 -30.22
N LEU A 67 37.89 -32.32 -29.64
CA LEU A 67 37.86 -32.63 -28.21
C LEU A 67 38.25 -31.42 -27.35
N PHE A 68 39.35 -30.73 -27.70
CA PHE A 68 39.80 -29.55 -26.94
C PHE A 68 38.88 -28.33 -27.09
N ARG A 69 38.17 -28.20 -28.22
CA ARG A 69 37.22 -27.09 -28.43
C ARG A 69 35.88 -27.32 -27.70
N GLN A 70 35.58 -28.57 -27.32
CA GLN A 70 34.35 -28.94 -26.64
C GLN A 70 34.41 -28.64 -25.14
N ASP A 71 35.57 -28.82 -24.49
CA ASP A 71 35.73 -28.53 -23.06
C ASP A 71 35.76 -27.02 -22.73
N HIS A 72 36.21 -26.18 -23.67
CA HIS A 72 36.30 -24.73 -23.46
C HIS A 72 35.11 -23.92 -23.99
N ARG A 73 34.13 -24.56 -24.62
CA ARG A 73 32.86 -23.90 -24.95
C ARG A 73 31.88 -24.15 -23.81
N VAL A 74 31.79 -23.20 -22.89
CA VAL A 74 30.58 -23.02 -22.07
C VAL A 74 29.42 -23.03 -23.05
N ALA A 75 28.62 -24.10 -23.01
CA ALA A 75 27.47 -24.26 -23.87
C ALA A 75 26.64 -22.99 -23.75
N LYS A 76 26.56 -22.20 -24.83
CA LYS A 76 25.63 -21.08 -24.89
C LYS A 76 24.26 -21.66 -24.53
N PRO A 77 23.58 -21.18 -23.49
CA PRO A 77 22.27 -21.70 -23.15
C PRO A 77 21.41 -21.50 -24.39
N VAL A 78 20.92 -22.60 -24.95
CA VAL A 78 19.91 -22.60 -26.00
C VAL A 78 18.65 -22.02 -25.38
N THR A 79 18.56 -20.69 -25.32
CA THR A 79 17.35 -19.95 -24.95
C THR A 79 16.37 -20.01 -26.12
N GLY A 80 15.98 -21.23 -26.48
CA GLY A 80 14.95 -21.52 -27.46
C GLY A 80 13.63 -21.81 -26.76
N PHE A 81 12.52 -21.50 -27.43
CA PHE A 81 11.16 -21.86 -26.98
C PHE A 81 11.04 -23.36 -26.65
N TRP A 82 11.82 -24.20 -27.34
CA TRP A 82 11.95 -25.64 -27.10
C TRP A 82 12.64 -26.03 -25.79
N SER A 83 13.58 -25.23 -25.27
CA SER A 83 14.20 -25.48 -23.95
C SER A 83 13.18 -25.29 -22.82
N ARG A 84 12.24 -24.35 -22.98
CA ARG A 84 11.11 -24.19 -22.04
C ARG A 84 10.15 -25.39 -22.09
N TRP A 85 10.04 -26.08 -23.22
CA TRP A 85 9.20 -27.27 -23.35
C TRP A 85 9.79 -28.51 -22.68
N GLN A 86 11.11 -28.55 -22.43
CA GLN A 86 11.75 -29.61 -21.66
C GLN A 86 11.35 -29.62 -20.18
N TRP A 87 10.81 -28.52 -19.65
CA TRP A 87 10.38 -28.40 -18.25
C TRP A 87 8.94 -28.87 -18.03
N PHE A 88 8.17 -29.12 -19.09
CA PHE A 88 6.81 -29.66 -18.98
C PHE A 88 6.74 -31.00 -18.24
N PRO A 89 7.54 -32.03 -18.58
CA PRO A 89 7.47 -33.30 -17.85
C PRO A 89 7.89 -33.16 -16.39
N THR A 90 8.88 -32.31 -16.07
CA THR A 90 9.32 -32.08 -14.69
C THR A 90 8.29 -31.26 -13.89
N ALA A 91 7.62 -30.30 -14.52
CA ALA A 91 6.54 -29.55 -13.90
C ALA A 91 5.31 -30.43 -13.68
N ALA A 92 4.99 -31.33 -14.61
CA ALA A 92 3.89 -32.27 -14.48
C ALA A 92 4.13 -33.30 -13.36
N SER A 93 5.35 -33.83 -13.24
CA SER A 93 5.69 -34.74 -12.14
C SER A 93 5.68 -34.04 -10.79
N PHE A 94 6.14 -32.78 -10.72
CA PHE A 94 6.04 -31.96 -9.52
C PHE A 94 4.58 -31.66 -9.14
N ALA A 95 3.72 -31.33 -10.11
CA ALA A 95 2.30 -31.14 -9.88
C ALA A 95 1.62 -32.41 -9.34
N MET A 96 1.93 -33.59 -9.92
CA MET A 96 1.43 -34.87 -9.40
C MET A 96 1.92 -35.17 -7.98
N LEU A 97 3.18 -34.84 -7.67
CA LEU A 97 3.71 -34.97 -6.32
C LEU A 97 2.98 -34.05 -5.33
N CYS A 98 2.67 -32.81 -5.72
CA CYS A 98 1.85 -31.91 -4.92
C CYS A 98 0.43 -32.45 -4.70
N LEU A 99 -0.22 -32.99 -5.74
CA LEU A 99 -1.54 -33.61 -5.61
C LEU A 99 -1.54 -34.78 -4.62
N LEU A 100 -0.47 -35.58 -4.63
CA LEU A 100 -0.30 -36.71 -3.72
C LEU A 100 -0.03 -36.28 -2.27
N LEU A 101 0.84 -35.29 -2.06
CA LEU A 101 1.12 -34.77 -0.71
C LEU A 101 -0.09 -34.05 -0.09
N LEU A 102 -0.87 -33.35 -0.92
CA LEU A 102 -2.04 -32.59 -0.48
C LEU A 102 -3.32 -33.44 -0.42
N ASN A 103 -3.24 -34.73 -0.79
CA ASN A 103 -4.38 -35.65 -0.85
C ASN A 103 -5.59 -35.03 -1.55
N VAL A 104 -5.38 -34.54 -2.78
CA VAL A 104 -6.42 -33.83 -3.52
C VAL A 104 -7.43 -34.82 -4.11
N ALA A 105 -8.66 -34.78 -3.62
CA ALA A 105 -9.77 -35.52 -4.19
C ALA A 105 -10.55 -34.62 -5.16
N VAL A 106 -10.57 -35.00 -6.44
CA VAL A 106 -11.38 -34.33 -7.46
C VAL A 106 -12.64 -35.15 -7.67
N ILE A 107 -13.79 -34.59 -7.31
CA ILE A 107 -15.10 -35.22 -7.51
C ILE A 107 -15.85 -34.40 -8.55
N SER A 108 -16.13 -35.01 -9.70
CA SER A 108 -17.00 -34.45 -10.74
C SER A 108 -18.38 -35.08 -10.63
N ASP A 109 -19.38 -34.29 -10.23
CA ASP A 109 -20.79 -34.68 -10.25
C ASP A 109 -21.58 -33.79 -11.23
N ALA A 110 -22.79 -34.21 -11.62
CA ALA A 110 -23.64 -33.53 -12.59
C ALA A 110 -23.97 -32.06 -12.23
N GLY A 111 -23.73 -31.66 -10.98
CA GLY A 111 -23.96 -30.30 -10.45
C GLY A 111 -22.72 -29.39 -10.35
N GLY A 112 -21.51 -29.87 -10.66
CA GLY A 112 -20.31 -29.02 -10.64
C GLY A 112 -18.99 -29.73 -10.33
N PHE A 113 -17.91 -28.95 -10.35
CA PHE A 113 -16.54 -29.40 -10.07
C PHE A 113 -16.14 -28.99 -8.66
N SER A 114 -15.86 -29.98 -7.79
CA SER A 114 -15.37 -29.73 -6.43
C SER A 114 -13.97 -30.33 -6.26
N ILE A 115 -13.05 -29.50 -5.74
CA ILE A 115 -11.68 -29.90 -5.41
C ILE A 115 -11.56 -29.87 -3.89
N THR A 116 -11.35 -31.04 -3.29
CA THR A 116 -11.19 -31.17 -1.84
C THR A 116 -9.73 -31.43 -1.52
N PHE A 117 -9.16 -30.67 -0.58
CA PHE A 117 -7.76 -30.80 -0.15
C PHE A 117 -7.70 -31.38 1.27
N GLY A 118 -6.86 -32.39 1.50
CA GLY A 118 -6.69 -33.03 2.80
C GLY A 118 -7.42 -34.38 2.93
N PRO A 119 -7.22 -35.11 4.05
CA PRO A 119 -7.98 -36.32 4.33
C PRO A 119 -9.46 -35.99 4.20
N GLN A 120 -10.22 -36.86 3.53
CA GLN A 120 -11.66 -36.70 3.32
C GLN A 120 -12.35 -36.48 4.68
N ALA A 121 -12.42 -35.23 5.12
CA ALA A 121 -13.29 -34.84 6.21
C ALA A 121 -14.67 -35.15 5.67
N SER A 122 -15.30 -36.15 6.26
CA SER A 122 -16.64 -36.52 5.84
C SER A 122 -17.50 -35.26 5.94
N ALA A 123 -18.49 -35.11 5.07
CA ALA A 123 -19.41 -33.97 5.16
C ALA A 123 -20.00 -33.83 6.57
N GLN A 124 -20.08 -34.93 7.31
CA GLN A 124 -20.47 -35.00 8.73
C GLN A 124 -19.45 -34.35 9.68
N ASP A 125 -18.14 -34.50 9.48
CA ASP A 125 -17.12 -33.85 10.30
C ASP A 125 -17.12 -32.33 10.10
N VAL A 126 -17.29 -31.87 8.86
CA VAL A 126 -17.41 -30.45 8.53
C VAL A 126 -18.68 -29.86 9.15
N GLN A 127 -19.81 -30.57 9.05
CA GLN A 127 -21.08 -30.15 9.67
C GLN A 127 -20.96 -30.08 11.20
N ALA A 128 -20.28 -31.05 11.83
CA ALA A 128 -20.07 -31.07 13.28
C ALA A 128 -19.16 -29.91 13.74
N GLN A 129 -18.10 -29.61 13.00
CA GLN A 129 -17.23 -28.47 13.29
C GLN A 129 -17.95 -27.13 13.10
N LEU A 130 -18.78 -26.98 12.05
CA LEU A 130 -19.60 -25.78 11.87
C LEU A 130 -20.62 -25.63 13.00
N ALA A 131 -21.29 -26.71 13.42
CA ALA A 131 -22.25 -26.67 14.52
C ALA A 131 -21.58 -26.29 15.85
N ALA A 132 -20.39 -26.84 16.13
CA ALA A 132 -19.60 -26.49 17.30
C ALA A 132 -19.15 -25.02 17.28
N LEU A 133 -18.72 -24.51 16.13
CA LEU A 133 -18.35 -23.11 15.95
C LEU A 133 -19.56 -22.18 16.09
N GLN A 134 -20.71 -22.55 15.55
CA GLN A 134 -21.93 -21.76 15.67
C GLN A 134 -22.42 -21.71 17.14
N ALA A 135 -22.29 -22.82 17.87
CA ALA A 135 -22.59 -22.86 19.30
C ALA A 135 -21.62 -21.99 20.12
N SER A 136 -20.32 -22.01 19.82
CA SER A 136 -19.35 -21.15 20.53
C SER A 136 -19.61 -19.67 20.26
N GLN A 137 -19.87 -19.30 19.00
CA GLN A 137 -20.22 -17.92 18.63
C GLN A 137 -21.52 -17.46 19.31
N GLY A 138 -22.54 -18.33 19.40
CA GLY A 138 -23.79 -18.02 20.09
C GLY A 138 -23.59 -17.72 21.57
N ASN A 139 -22.76 -18.53 22.25
CA ASN A 139 -22.42 -18.32 23.66
C ASN A 139 -21.62 -17.03 23.88
N GLU A 140 -20.66 -16.72 23.01
CA GLU A 140 -19.91 -15.46 23.08
C GLU A 140 -20.82 -14.24 22.88
N MET A 141 -21.75 -14.33 21.94
CA MET A 141 -22.71 -13.25 21.66
C MET A 141 -23.67 -13.03 22.84
N GLN A 142 -24.18 -14.11 23.45
CA GLN A 142 -25.00 -13.99 24.67
C GLN A 142 -24.22 -13.34 25.82
N ASN A 143 -22.96 -13.71 26.00
CA ASN A 143 -22.10 -13.09 27.02
C ASN A 143 -21.78 -11.62 26.73
N LEU A 144 -21.77 -11.20 25.46
CA LEU A 144 -21.64 -9.80 25.08
C LEU A 144 -22.92 -9.03 25.37
N VAL A 145 -24.09 -9.58 25.02
CA VAL A 145 -25.40 -8.97 25.27
C VAL A 145 -25.63 -8.78 26.76
N ALA A 146 -25.40 -9.81 27.58
CA ALA A 146 -25.55 -9.72 29.04
C ALA A 146 -24.67 -8.61 29.63
N ARG A 147 -23.41 -8.50 29.19
CA ARG A 147 -22.51 -7.42 29.63
C ARG A 147 -22.94 -6.03 29.16
N MET A 148 -23.61 -5.91 28.01
CA MET A 148 -24.15 -4.63 27.55
C MET A 148 -25.37 -4.22 28.37
N GLU A 149 -26.25 -5.16 28.68
CA GLU A 149 -27.44 -4.96 29.51
C GLU A 149 -27.06 -4.51 30.92
N ASP A 150 -26.12 -5.21 31.58
CA ASP A 150 -25.58 -4.80 32.89
C ASP A 150 -25.00 -3.38 32.88
N ARG A 151 -24.31 -3.01 31.79
CA ARG A 151 -23.76 -1.64 31.62
C ARG A 151 -24.84 -0.60 31.39
N GLN A 152 -25.90 -0.93 30.65
CA GLN A 152 -27.03 -0.03 30.46
C GLN A 152 -27.79 0.20 31.76
N ASP A 153 -28.08 -0.87 32.50
CA ASP A 153 -28.81 -0.78 33.77
C ASP A 153 -28.05 0.03 34.81
N SER A 154 -26.76 -0.26 34.99
CA SER A 154 -25.90 0.49 35.91
C SER A 154 -25.77 1.97 35.51
N ASN A 155 -25.67 2.28 34.21
CA ASN A 155 -25.61 3.66 33.74
C ASN A 155 -26.97 4.38 33.93
N ASN A 156 -28.09 3.69 33.70
CA ASN A 156 -29.43 4.24 33.91
C ASN A 156 -29.68 4.56 35.39
N VAL A 157 -29.30 3.66 36.31
CA VAL A 157 -29.37 3.92 37.75
C VAL A 157 -28.51 5.12 38.14
N ARG A 158 -27.29 5.22 37.61
CA ARG A 158 -26.40 6.37 37.87
C ARG A 158 -26.97 7.67 37.33
N LEU A 159 -27.58 7.64 36.13
CA LEU A 159 -28.25 8.80 35.55
C LEU A 159 -29.43 9.24 36.41
N MET A 160 -30.26 8.30 36.88
CA MET A 160 -31.36 8.60 37.80
C MET A 160 -30.87 9.24 39.10
N GLN A 161 -29.77 8.74 39.68
CA GLN A 161 -29.15 9.35 40.87
C GLN A 161 -28.71 10.79 40.60
N VAL A 162 -28.01 11.02 39.49
CA VAL A 162 -27.56 12.38 39.11
C VAL A 162 -28.75 13.31 38.88
N ILE A 163 -29.82 12.85 38.22
CA ILE A 163 -31.03 13.64 38.02
C ILE A 163 -31.72 13.95 39.35
N MET A 164 -31.79 12.98 40.28
CA MET A 164 -32.37 13.18 41.60
C MET A 164 -31.56 14.18 42.44
N ASP A 165 -30.22 14.09 42.42
CA ASP A 165 -29.34 15.01 43.13
C ASP A 165 -29.45 16.42 42.55
N GLN A 166 -29.44 16.54 41.22
CA GLN A 166 -29.65 17.83 40.54
C GLN A 166 -31.03 18.41 40.86
N SER A 167 -32.08 17.59 40.86
CA SER A 167 -33.44 18.02 41.20
C SER A 167 -33.53 18.52 42.63
N GLN A 168 -32.89 17.83 43.58
CA GLN A 168 -32.81 18.27 44.97
C GLN A 168 -32.10 19.61 45.10
N GLN A 169 -30.95 19.78 44.43
CA GLN A 169 -30.19 21.04 44.45
C GLN A 169 -30.99 22.20 43.85
N THR A 170 -31.56 22.02 42.66
CA THR A 170 -32.41 23.04 42.03
C THR A 170 -33.63 23.37 42.90
N THR A 171 -34.21 22.37 43.57
CA THR A 171 -35.34 22.59 44.48
C THR A 171 -34.92 23.41 45.70
N THR A 172 -33.75 23.14 46.29
CA THR A 172 -33.23 23.94 47.41
C THR A 172 -32.92 25.37 47.00
N GLU A 173 -32.30 25.59 45.83
CA GLU A 173 -32.02 26.93 45.28
C GLU A 173 -33.31 27.72 45.01
N ASN A 174 -34.33 27.04 44.46
CA ASN A 174 -35.65 27.64 44.25
C ASN A 174 -36.33 28.01 45.57
N PHE A 175 -36.25 27.15 46.59
CA PHE A 175 -36.79 27.46 47.91
C PHE A 175 -36.08 28.63 48.59
N GLU A 176 -34.75 28.73 48.45
CA GLU A 176 -33.98 29.86 48.97
C GLU A 176 -34.41 31.17 48.28
N THR A 177 -34.58 31.14 46.96
CA THR A 177 -35.08 32.29 46.17
C THR A 177 -36.50 32.68 46.59
N MET A 178 -37.38 31.69 46.80
CA MET A 178 -38.74 31.93 47.27
C MET A 178 -38.76 32.53 48.67
N TYR A 179 -37.90 32.06 49.56
CA TYR A 179 -37.76 32.59 50.92
C TYR A 179 -37.28 34.05 50.90
N SER A 180 -36.28 34.39 50.09
CA SER A 180 -35.83 35.79 49.96
C SER A 180 -36.93 36.71 49.45
N TYR A 181 -37.72 36.25 48.47
CA TYR A 181 -38.87 37.01 47.96
C TYR A 181 -39.93 37.25 49.04
N PHE A 182 -40.25 36.23 49.85
CA PHE A 182 -41.20 36.41 50.96
C PHE A 182 -40.70 37.37 52.04
N GLU A 183 -39.42 37.33 52.39
CA GLU A 183 -38.88 38.27 53.38
C GLU A 183 -38.87 39.71 52.84
N GLU A 184 -38.51 39.91 51.56
CA GLU A 184 -38.59 41.22 50.91
C GLU A 184 -40.03 41.75 50.88
N GLN A 185 -41.00 40.90 50.50
CA GLN A 185 -42.42 41.25 50.55
C GLN A 185 -42.86 41.63 51.98
N ARG A 186 -42.46 40.84 52.99
CA ARG A 186 -42.80 41.11 54.38
C ARG A 186 -42.24 42.45 54.87
N LEU A 187 -41.01 42.79 54.48
CA LEU A 187 -40.39 44.07 54.81
C LEU A 187 -41.11 45.24 54.14
N SER A 188 -41.53 45.08 52.88
CA SER A 188 -42.36 46.07 52.18
C SER A 188 -43.70 46.27 52.87
N ASP A 189 -44.42 45.19 53.19
CA ASP A 189 -45.70 45.25 53.88
C ASP A 189 -45.58 45.93 55.26
N LEU A 190 -44.49 45.67 56.00
CA LEU A 190 -44.21 46.36 57.27
C LEU A 190 -43.86 47.84 57.08
N GLN A 191 -43.29 48.24 55.95
CA GLN A 191 -43.07 49.65 55.62
C GLN A 191 -44.40 50.33 55.30
N ASP A 192 -45.24 49.71 54.47
CA ASP A 192 -46.55 50.23 54.07
C ASP A 192 -47.49 50.36 55.28
N MET A 193 -47.51 49.37 56.17
CA MET A 193 -48.24 49.43 57.44
C MET A 193 -47.79 50.63 58.28
N ARG A 194 -46.47 50.84 58.43
CA ARG A 194 -45.94 51.98 59.20
C ARG A 194 -46.35 53.32 58.60
N GLN A 195 -46.30 53.45 57.27
CA GLN A 195 -46.75 54.66 56.59
C GLN A 195 -48.26 54.87 56.75
N GLY A 196 -49.06 53.81 56.64
CA GLY A 196 -50.50 53.85 56.86
C GLY A 196 -50.86 54.30 58.28
N TYR A 197 -50.17 53.77 59.30
CA TYR A 197 -50.34 54.21 60.68
C TYR A 197 -49.96 55.68 60.89
N GLN A 198 -48.89 56.16 60.23
CA GLN A 198 -48.51 57.58 60.28
C GLN A 198 -49.59 58.47 59.66
N GLN A 199 -50.13 58.10 58.49
CA GLN A 199 -51.21 58.84 57.83
C GLN A 199 -52.50 58.88 58.67
N LEU A 200 -52.86 57.77 59.31
CA LEU A 200 -54.01 57.71 60.23
C LEU A 200 -53.81 58.68 61.41
N VAL A 201 -52.64 58.68 62.03
CA VAL A 201 -52.31 59.59 63.13
C VAL A 201 -52.34 61.05 62.68
N ASP A 202 -51.75 61.39 61.52
CA ASP A 202 -51.76 62.74 60.97
C ASP A 202 -53.19 63.21 60.64
N SER A 203 -54.00 62.34 60.04
CA SER A 203 -55.43 62.59 59.78
C SER A 203 -56.22 62.82 61.06
N ASP A 204 -55.98 62.05 62.12
CA ASP A 204 -56.62 62.23 63.42
C ASP A 204 -56.23 63.59 64.04
N TYR A 205 -54.96 63.99 63.94
CA TYR A 205 -54.51 65.31 64.39
C TYR A 205 -55.17 66.46 63.60
N GLU A 206 -55.24 66.37 62.27
CA GLU A 206 -55.94 67.35 61.43
C GLU A 206 -57.44 67.42 61.75
N THR A 207 -58.07 66.26 61.98
CA THR A 207 -59.48 66.17 62.35
C THR A 207 -59.73 66.83 63.71
N ILE A 208 -58.93 66.52 64.73
CA ILE A 208 -59.03 67.17 66.05
C ILE A 208 -58.82 68.68 65.93
N ARG A 209 -57.83 69.12 65.15
CA ARG A 209 -57.54 70.54 64.94
C ARG A 209 -58.69 71.26 64.23
N SER A 210 -59.28 70.65 63.20
CA SER A 210 -60.43 71.22 62.49
C SER A 210 -61.67 71.29 63.37
N LEU A 211 -61.92 70.28 64.21
CA LEU A 211 -62.98 70.33 65.22
C LEU A 211 -62.76 71.46 66.23
N GLN A 212 -61.53 71.67 66.71
CA GLN A 212 -61.21 72.80 67.58
C GLN A 212 -61.42 74.16 66.89
N GLN A 213 -61.06 74.29 65.61
CA GLN A 213 -61.31 75.49 64.83
C GLN A 213 -62.82 75.76 64.64
N LEU A 214 -63.61 74.71 64.40
CA LEU A 214 -65.07 74.82 64.31
C LEU A 214 -65.68 75.27 65.63
N VAL A 215 -65.25 74.69 66.77
CA VAL A 215 -65.70 75.11 68.10
C VAL A 215 -65.37 76.59 68.36
N ASN A 216 -64.16 77.03 68.02
CA ASN A 216 -63.77 78.43 68.16
C ASN A 216 -64.59 79.36 67.25
N TYR A 217 -64.88 78.96 66.01
CA TYR A 217 -65.69 79.75 65.07
C TYR A 217 -67.17 79.87 65.53
N VAL A 218 -67.75 78.79 66.05
CA VAL A 218 -69.11 78.82 66.62
C VAL A 218 -69.15 79.65 67.90
N GLY A 219 -68.12 79.57 68.74
CA GLY A 219 -67.98 80.44 69.92
C GLY A 219 -67.96 81.92 69.55
N TYR A 220 -67.21 82.30 68.52
CA TYR A 220 -67.10 83.70 68.07
C TYR A 220 -68.38 84.24 67.41
N SER A 221 -69.13 83.40 66.71
CA SER A 221 -70.42 83.78 66.10
C SER A 221 -71.59 83.83 67.10
N GLY A 222 -71.42 83.26 68.30
CA GLY A 222 -72.37 83.37 69.41
C GLY A 222 -72.29 84.69 70.19
N GLU A 223 -71.17 85.43 70.10
CA GLU A 223 -70.97 86.71 70.82
C GLU A 223 -71.35 87.95 70.00
N VAL A 224 -71.80 87.81 68.75
CA VAL A 224 -72.32 88.94 67.95
C VAL A 224 -73.85 88.91 67.96
N ARG A 225 -74.44 89.40 69.05
CA ARG A 225 -75.84 89.83 69.08
C ARG A 225 -76.06 90.98 70.05
#